data_AF-A0AAV0FM78-F1
#
_entry.id   AF-A0AAV0FM78-F1
#
_cell.length_a   1.000
_cell.length_b   1.000
_cell.length_c   1.000
_cell.angle_alpha   90.00
_cell.angle_beta   90.00
_cell.angle_gamma   90.00
#
_symmetry.space_group_name_H-M   'P 1'
#
loop_
_entity.id
_entity.type
_entity.pdbx_description
1 polymer ?
#
loop_
_entity_poly.entity_id
_entity_poly.type
_entity_poly.pdbx_seq_one_letter_code
_entity_poly.pdbx_strand_id
1 'polypeptide(L)'
;MLDSMRAAVQKAGGQNVRIVVSESGWPSAGGFDASPENAGTYYKKLIDHVKRNSIETYLFAMYDENKKSGDEIERHFGLFHPGQSSKYQIALN
;
A
#
# COMPACT_ATOMS: atom_id res chain seq x y z
N MET A 1 11.80 -3.31 -4.68
CA MET A 1 12.00 -1.83 -4.67
C MET A 1 12.72 -1.34 -3.40
N LEU A 2 12.37 -1.82 -2.20
CA LEU A 2 13.01 -1.36 -0.95
C LEU A 2 14.54 -1.42 -0.96
N ASP A 3 15.13 -2.57 -1.30
CA ASP A 3 16.60 -2.70 -1.31
C ASP A 3 17.28 -1.92 -2.43
N SER A 4 16.56 -1.67 -3.54
CA SER A 4 17.04 -0.78 -4.59
C SER A 4 17.17 0.65 -4.07
N MET A 5 16.15 1.14 -3.35
CA MET A 5 16.21 2.47 -2.72
C MET A 5 17.32 2.55 -1.66
N ARG A 6 17.48 1.52 -0.84
CA ARG A 6 18.59 1.43 0.13
C ARG A 6 19.95 1.51 -0.57
N ALA A 7 20.16 0.74 -1.63
CA ALA A 7 21.42 0.73 -2.38
C ALA A 7 21.72 2.11 -3.01
N ALA A 8 20.70 2.76 -3.59
CA ALA A 8 20.85 4.09 -4.17
C ALA A 8 21.23 5.14 -3.11
N VAL A 9 20.53 5.15 -1.97
CA VAL A 9 20.80 6.08 -0.86
C VAL A 9 22.18 5.84 -0.24
N GLN A 10 22.58 4.57 -0.06
CA GLN A 10 23.92 4.22 0.39
C GLN A 10 25.00 4.73 -0.57
N LYS A 11 24.80 4.55 -1.89
CA LYS A 11 25.72 5.04 -2.93
C LYS A 11 25.83 6.57 -2.95
N ALA A 12 24.77 7.28 -2.56
CA ALA A 12 24.75 8.73 -2.38
C ALA A 12 25.34 9.21 -1.04
N GLY A 13 25.91 8.32 -0.22
CA GLY A 13 26.52 8.64 1.08
C GLY A 13 25.55 8.56 2.28
N GLY A 14 24.28 8.19 2.06
CA GLY A 14 23.25 8.11 3.08
C GLY A 14 23.23 6.79 3.86
N GLN A 15 24.38 6.26 4.27
CA GLN A 15 24.49 4.93 4.90
C GLN A 15 23.60 4.76 6.15
N ASN A 16 23.38 5.84 6.89
CA ASN A 16 22.58 5.86 8.12
C ASN A 16 21.16 6.43 7.92
N VAL A 17 20.75 6.71 6.68
CA VAL A 17 19.41 7.22 6.39
C VAL A 17 18.41 6.08 6.47
N ARG A 18 17.44 6.20 7.39
CA ARG A 18 16.35 5.25 7.52
C ARG A 18 15.37 5.39 6.36
N ILE A 19 15.03 4.27 5.72
CA ILE A 19 14.01 4.21 4.69
C ILE A 19 12.68 3.77 5.31
N VAL A 20 11.62 4.51 5.02
CA VAL A 20 10.22 4.22 5.38
C VAL A 20 9.44 4.05 4.08
N VAL A 21 8.53 3.07 4.03
CA VAL A 21 7.62 2.92 2.90
C VAL A 21 6.41 3.84 3.15
N SER A 22 6.42 5.03 2.55
CA SER A 22 5.40 6.05 2.80
C SER A 22 4.04 5.72 2.19
N GLU A 23 4.01 4.92 1.13
CA GLU A 23 2.77 4.51 0.46
C GLU A 23 2.98 3.14 -0.20
N SER A 24 2.01 2.24 -0.01
CA SER A 24 1.94 0.96 -0.72
C SER A 24 0.50 0.46 -0.70
N GLY A 25 -0.04 0.06 -1.86
CA GLY A 25 -1.44 -0.35 -1.98
C GLY A 25 -1.71 -1.11 -3.26
N TRP A 26 -2.94 -1.64 -3.36
CA TRP A 26 -3.42 -2.33 -4.55
C TRP A 26 -4.89 -1.99 -4.78
N PRO A 27 -5.29 -1.55 -6.00
CA PRO A 27 -6.65 -1.12 -6.27
C PRO A 27 -7.62 -2.30 -6.32
N SER A 28 -8.85 -2.12 -5.84
CA SER A 28 -9.89 -3.16 -5.89
C SER A 28 -10.71 -3.20 -7.17
N ALA A 29 -10.59 -2.23 -8.05
CA ALA A 29 -11.38 -2.12 -9.28
C ALA A 29 -10.72 -1.15 -10.28
N GLY A 30 -11.30 -1.05 -11.47
CA GLY A 30 -10.95 -0.01 -12.45
C GLY A 30 -9.86 -0.36 -13.44
N GLY A 31 -9.27 -1.56 -13.38
CA GLY A 31 -8.17 -1.95 -14.27
C GLY A 31 -7.88 -3.44 -14.27
N PHE A 32 -6.90 -3.83 -15.07
CA PHE A 32 -6.42 -5.21 -15.12
C PHE A 32 -5.84 -5.63 -13.75
N ASP A 33 -6.19 -6.83 -13.29
CA ASP A 33 -5.86 -7.39 -11.97
C ASP A 33 -6.25 -6.55 -10.73
N ALA A 34 -7.04 -5.48 -10.93
CA ALA A 34 -7.64 -4.71 -9.86
C ALA A 34 -8.96 -5.38 -9.44
N SER A 35 -8.90 -6.25 -8.43
CA SER A 35 -10.06 -6.91 -7.85
C SER A 35 -10.05 -6.85 -6.32
N PRO A 36 -11.20 -6.96 -5.64
CA PRO A 36 -11.25 -7.01 -4.19
C PRO A 36 -10.42 -8.15 -3.59
N GLU A 37 -10.38 -9.31 -4.26
CA GLU A 37 -9.63 -10.50 -3.83
C GLU A 37 -8.12 -10.26 -3.91
N ASN A 38 -7.64 -9.68 -5.01
CA ASN A 38 -6.23 -9.36 -5.18
C ASN A 38 -5.78 -8.28 -4.19
N ALA A 39 -6.58 -7.22 -4.04
CA ALA A 39 -6.28 -6.15 -3.10
C ALA A 39 -6.25 -6.66 -1.66
N GLY A 40 -7.26 -7.43 -1.23
CA GLY A 40 -7.27 -8.04 0.10
C GLY A 40 -6.09 -8.99 0.35
N THR A 41 -5.71 -9.77 -0.67
CA THR A 41 -4.52 -10.64 -0.60
C THR A 41 -3.23 -9.84 -0.45
N TYR A 42 -3.10 -8.76 -1.21
CA TYR A 42 -1.95 -7.86 -1.15
C TYR A 42 -1.82 -7.24 0.24
N TYR A 43 -2.87 -6.59 0.76
CA TYR A 43 -2.83 -5.94 2.08
C TYR A 43 -2.53 -6.93 3.20
N LYS A 44 -3.18 -8.11 3.21
CA LYS A 44 -2.90 -9.15 4.21
C LYS A 44 -1.44 -9.58 4.19
N LYS A 45 -0.91 -9.92 3.01
CA LYS A 45 0.49 -10.37 2.87
C LYS A 45 1.49 -9.25 3.18
N LEU A 46 1.18 -8.00 2.83
CA LEU A 46 2.02 -6.85 3.13
C LEU A 46 2.10 -6.63 4.64
N ILE A 47 0.96 -6.60 5.35
CA ILE A 47 0.92 -6.46 6.82
C ILE A 47 1.75 -7.57 7.49
N ASP A 48 1.53 -8.83 7.09
CA ASP A 48 2.28 -9.97 7.61
C ASP A 48 3.78 -9.86 7.35
N HIS A 49 4.17 -9.38 6.16
CA HIS A 49 5.56 -9.20 5.78
C HIS A 49 6.24 -8.09 6.58
N VAL A 50 5.60 -6.92 6.72
CA VAL A 50 6.21 -5.76 7.38
C VAL A 50 6.30 -5.96 8.89
N LYS A 51 5.35 -6.68 9.51
CA LYS A 51 5.44 -7.09 10.93
C LYS A 51 6.65 -7.99 11.18
N ARG A 52 6.87 -9.00 10.32
CA ARG A 52 8.03 -9.91 10.46
C ARG A 52 9.38 -9.20 10.27
N ASN A 53 9.43 -8.18 9.42
CA ASN A 53 10.68 -7.50 9.07
C ASN A 53 10.86 -6.14 9.75
N SER A 54 9.91 -5.72 10.61
CA SER A 54 9.91 -4.42 11.30
C SER A 54 10.12 -3.23 10.35
N ILE A 55 9.46 -3.27 9.19
CA ILE A 55 9.53 -2.20 8.18
C ILE A 55 8.37 -1.23 8.40
N GLU A 56 8.69 0.01 8.79
CA GLU A 56 7.67 1.05 8.89
C GLU A 56 7.05 1.32 7.51
N THR A 57 5.75 1.11 7.42
CA THR A 57 5.00 1.08 6.15
C THR A 57 3.62 1.68 6.36
N TYR A 58 3.24 2.58 5.47
CA TYR A 58 1.92 3.21 5.45
C TYR A 58 1.11 2.65 4.27
N LEU A 59 -0.07 2.12 4.58
CA LEU A 59 -0.97 1.56 3.57
C LEU A 59 -1.68 2.70 2.82
N PHE A 60 -1.61 2.68 1.50
CA PHE A 60 -2.38 3.59 0.65
C PHE A 60 -3.68 2.89 0.22
N ALA A 61 -4.87 3.38 0.55
CA ALA A 61 -5.19 4.49 1.46
C ALA A 61 -6.37 4.12 2.37
N MET A 62 -6.76 5.03 3.28
CA MET A 62 -7.88 4.76 4.19
C MET A 62 -9.20 4.58 3.42
N TYR A 63 -9.52 5.45 2.48
CA TYR A 63 -10.79 5.45 1.76
C TYR A 63 -10.61 5.46 0.25
N ASP A 64 -11.62 4.97 -0.47
CA ASP A 64 -11.76 5.21 -1.90
C ASP A 64 -11.97 6.71 -2.17
N GLU A 65 -11.13 7.31 -3.01
CA GLU A 65 -11.10 8.76 -3.26
C GLU A 65 -11.74 9.10 -4.62
N ASN A 66 -13.06 9.26 -4.63
CA ASN A 66 -13.86 9.43 -5.86
C ASN A 66 -13.53 10.67 -6.72
N LYS A 67 -12.77 11.63 -6.20
CA LYS A 67 -12.35 12.85 -6.91
C LYS A 67 -10.95 12.77 -7.51
N LYS A 68 -10.27 11.62 -7.42
CA LYS A 68 -8.95 11.46 -8.06
C LYS A 68 -9.08 11.45 -9.57
N SER A 69 -8.23 12.26 -10.20
CA SER A 69 -8.04 12.32 -11.66
C SER A 69 -7.12 11.19 -12.14
N GLY A 70 -7.14 10.93 -13.45
CA GLY A 70 -6.31 9.89 -14.07
C GLY A 70 -7.04 8.56 -14.19
N ASP A 71 -6.26 7.48 -14.18
CA ASP A 71 -6.74 6.12 -14.38
C ASP A 71 -7.86 5.74 -13.41
N GLU A 72 -8.78 4.87 -13.85
CA GLU A 72 -9.92 4.48 -13.01
C GLU A 72 -9.48 3.82 -11.70
N ILE A 73 -8.37 3.08 -11.70
CA ILE A 73 -7.82 2.44 -10.51
C ILE A 73 -7.56 3.41 -9.34
N GLU A 74 -7.25 4.67 -9.62
CA GLU A 74 -6.91 5.67 -8.61
C GLU A 74 -8.05 5.84 -7.59
N ARG A 75 -9.30 5.68 -8.02
CA ARG A 75 -10.48 5.85 -7.19
C ARG A 75 -10.75 4.66 -6.26
N HIS A 76 -9.98 3.57 -6.32
CA HIS A 76 -10.30 2.27 -5.71
C HIS A 76 -9.22 1.68 -4.78
N PHE A 77 -8.31 2.50 -4.25
CA PHE A 77 -7.24 2.08 -3.32
C PHE A 77 -7.62 2.02 -1.84
N GLY A 78 -8.86 2.40 -1.49
CA GLY A 78 -9.29 2.45 -0.10
C GLY A 78 -9.31 1.08 0.58
N LEU A 79 -8.92 1.05 1.86
CA LEU A 79 -9.20 -0.06 2.77
C LEU A 79 -10.67 -0.07 3.23
N PHE A 80 -11.32 1.09 3.17
CA PHE A 80 -12.72 1.31 3.52
C PHE A 80 -13.46 1.99 2.38
N HIS A 81 -14.76 1.72 2.28
CA HIS A 81 -15.65 2.55 1.48
C HIS A 81 -15.84 3.92 2.14
N PRO A 82 -16.27 4.97 1.41
CA PRO A 82 -16.58 6.28 2.01
C PRO A 82 -17.62 6.21 3.14
N GLY A 83 -18.50 5.21 3.11
CA GLY A 83 -19.46 4.89 4.18
C GLY A 83 -18.86 4.17 5.40
N GLN A 84 -17.53 4.10 5.52
CA GLN A 84 -16.76 3.52 6.63
C GLN A 84 -16.85 1.99 6.78
N SER A 85 -17.58 1.29 5.91
CA SER A 85 -17.54 -0.16 5.85
C SER A 85 -16.17 -0.63 5.34
N SER A 86 -15.61 -1.64 6.01
CA SER A 86 -14.34 -2.25 5.60
C SER A 86 -14.50 -2.98 4.26
N LYS A 87 -13.54 -2.83 3.36
CA LYS A 87 -13.47 -3.57 2.10
C LYS A 87 -12.81 -4.94 2.27
N TYR A 88 -11.99 -5.11 3.31
CA TYR A 88 -11.18 -6.31 3.51
C TYR A 88 -11.22 -6.78 4.96
N GLN A 89 -11.15 -8.09 5.17
CA GLN A 89 -10.94 -8.68 6.48
C GLN A 89 -9.44 -8.73 6.79
N ILE A 90 -8.90 -7.61 7.26
CA ILE A 90 -7.48 -7.45 7.64
C ILE A 90 -7.35 -7.01 9.11
N ALA A 91 -6.30 -7.48 9.78
CA ALA A 91 -5.98 -7.12 11.17
C ALA A 91 -4.77 -6.17 11.21
N LEU A 92 -4.99 -4.93 11.65
CA LEU A 92 -3.98 -3.88 11.68
C LEU A 92 -3.14 -3.87 12.98
N ASN A 93 -3.48 -4.72 13.95
CA ASN A 93 -2.85 -4.85 15.27
C ASN A 93 -1.93 -6.07 15.34
#